data_AF-A0A1Z4N5V5-F1
#
_entry.id   AF-A0A1Z4N5V5-F1
#
_cell.length_a   1.000
_cell.length_b   1.000
_cell.length_c   1.000
_cell.angle_alpha   90.00
_cell.angle_beta   90.00
_cell.angle_gamma   90.00
#
_symmetry.space_group_name_H-M   'P 1'
#
loop_
_entity.id
_entity.type
_entity.pdbx_description
1 polymer ?
#
loop_
_entity_poly.entity_id
_entity_poly.type
_entity_poly.pdbx_seq_one_letter_code
_entity_poly.pdbx_strand_id
1 'polypeptide(L)'
;MEITFGDRKLQKLCEQQDLAQRKLGANCAKKLRTRLADLAAVSCVTELVMGRPHPLTGDRAGEFAVDLEGGTRLVFKPDNEPIPLNEDGSIDWSKVTAVCIVFIGDYHD
;
A
#
# COMPACT_ATOMS: atom_id res chain seq x y z
N MET A 1 7.34 0.78 -9.42
CA MET A 1 6.02 0.63 -10.08
C MET A 1 5.24 1.95 -10.08
N GLU A 2 4.14 2.09 -10.84
CA GLU A 2 3.28 3.29 -10.83
C GLU A 2 2.45 3.37 -9.54
N ILE A 3 2.34 4.56 -8.93
CA ILE A 3 1.63 4.77 -7.66
C ILE A 3 0.64 5.92 -7.81
N THR A 4 -0.65 5.63 -7.60
CA THR A 4 -1.73 6.61 -7.52
C THR A 4 -2.33 6.65 -6.11
N PHE A 5 -3.25 7.59 -5.87
CA PHE A 5 -3.88 7.78 -4.55
C PHE A 5 -5.40 7.86 -4.71
N GLY A 6 -6.13 7.16 -3.86
CA GLY A 6 -7.60 7.15 -3.88
C GLY A 6 -8.21 8.51 -3.52
N ASP A 7 -7.47 9.35 -2.80
CA ASP A 7 -7.85 10.74 -2.57
C ASP A 7 -6.65 11.68 -2.34
N ARG A 8 -6.93 12.98 -2.34
CA ARG A 8 -5.93 14.03 -2.11
C ARG A 8 -5.38 14.06 -0.69
N LYS A 9 -6.09 13.51 0.31
CA LYS A 9 -5.62 13.46 1.70
C LYS A 9 -4.53 12.40 1.84
N LEU A 10 -4.71 11.22 1.25
CA LEU A 10 -3.74 10.14 1.18
C LEU A 10 -2.49 10.59 0.43
N GLN A 11 -2.66 11.24 -0.73
CA GLN A 11 -1.55 11.83 -1.47
C GLN A 11 -0.72 12.77 -0.59
N LYS A 12 -1.37 13.78 0.03
CA LYS A 12 -0.68 14.72 0.91
C LYS A 12 -0.01 14.03 2.09
N LEU A 13 -0.65 13.03 2.69
CA LEU A 13 -0.08 12.28 3.80
C LEU A 13 1.19 11.52 3.39
N CYS A 14 1.24 11.01 2.16
CA CYS A 14 2.41 10.32 1.61
C CYS A 14 3.54 11.28 1.19
N GLU A 15 3.20 12.44 0.62
CA GLU A 15 4.16 13.38 0.06
C GLU A 15 4.71 14.38 1.08
N GLN A 16 3.95 14.72 2.12
CA GLN A 16 4.31 15.76 3.09
C GLN A 16 4.81 15.15 4.40
N GLN A 17 6.13 15.09 4.56
CA GLN A 17 6.77 14.49 5.74
C GLN A 17 6.27 15.07 7.06
N ASP A 18 6.14 16.40 7.16
CA ASP A 18 5.68 17.05 8.40
C ASP A 18 4.24 16.67 8.75
N LEU A 19 3.38 16.51 7.74
CA LEU A 19 2.00 16.05 7.93
C LEU A 19 1.98 14.60 8.41
N ALA A 20 2.76 13.73 7.78
CA ALA A 20 2.89 12.33 8.17
C ALA A 20 3.38 12.20 9.62
N GLN A 21 4.41 12.95 10.01
CA GLN A 21 4.93 12.92 11.38
C GLN A 21 3.89 13.40 12.40
N ARG A 22 3.14 14.46 12.09
CA ARG A 22 2.08 14.98 12.97
C ARG A 22 0.91 14.00 13.12
N LYS A 23 0.57 13.26 12.06
CA LYS A 23 -0.60 12.38 12.03
C LYS A 23 -0.30 10.95 12.52
N LEU A 24 0.87 10.43 12.20
CA LEU A 24 1.24 9.03 12.41
C LEU A 24 2.36 8.86 13.45
N GLY A 25 3.01 9.95 13.85
CA GLY A 25 4.24 9.90 14.66
C GLY A 25 5.49 9.66 13.81
N ALA A 26 6.66 9.98 14.38
CA ALA A 26 7.93 10.00 13.65
C ALA A 26 8.33 8.63 13.08
N ASN A 27 8.17 7.56 13.86
CA ASN A 27 8.55 6.20 13.44
C ASN A 27 7.64 5.69 12.30
N CYS A 28 6.33 5.85 12.45
CA CYS A 28 5.37 5.43 11.43
C CYS A 28 5.56 6.21 10.14
N ALA A 29 5.75 7.54 10.21
CA ALA A 29 6.05 8.38 9.06
C ALA A 29 7.35 7.98 8.36
N LYS A 30 8.40 7.62 9.12
CA LYS A 30 9.65 7.10 8.55
C LYS A 30 9.41 5.81 7.79
N LYS A 31 8.67 4.87 8.36
CA LYS A 31 8.32 3.60 7.70
C LYS A 31 7.44 3.81 6.47
N LEU A 32 6.47 4.73 6.52
CA LEU A 32 5.62 5.08 5.38
C LEU A 32 6.49 5.52 4.20
N ARG A 33 7.43 6.44 4.43
CA ARG A 33 8.37 6.88 3.38
C ARG A 33 9.22 5.73 2.84
N THR A 34 9.70 4.84 3.70
CA THR A 34 10.43 3.64 3.25
C THR A 34 9.56 2.73 2.39
N ARG A 35 8.30 2.44 2.78
CA ARG A 35 7.41 1.58 1.97
C ARG A 35 7.02 2.20 0.63
N LEU A 36 6.84 3.51 0.58
CA LEU A 36 6.62 4.23 -0.68
C LEU A 36 7.84 4.12 -1.60
N ALA A 37 9.05 4.22 -1.04
CA ALA A 37 10.28 4.02 -1.80
C ALA A 37 10.45 2.57 -2.27
N ASP A 38 10.12 1.59 -1.42
CA ASP A 38 10.13 0.16 -1.77
C ASP A 38 9.18 -0.10 -2.96
N LEU A 39 7.94 0.40 -2.91
CA LEU A 39 6.97 0.32 -4.01
C LEU A 39 7.49 0.95 -5.31
N ALA A 40 8.12 2.12 -5.22
CA ALA A 40 8.69 2.79 -6.38
C ALA A 40 9.84 1.99 -7.01
N ALA A 41 10.63 1.28 -6.20
CA ALA A 41 11.83 0.56 -6.62
C ALA A 41 11.57 -0.82 -7.24
N VAL A 42 10.47 -1.48 -6.89
CA VAL A 42 10.15 -2.82 -7.39
C VAL A 42 9.30 -2.79 -8.67
N SER A 43 9.37 -3.87 -9.44
CA SER A 43 8.67 -4.01 -10.72
C SER A 43 7.22 -4.50 -10.55
N CYS A 44 6.98 -5.35 -9.55
CA CYS A 44 5.65 -5.85 -9.19
C CYS A 44 5.47 -6.03 -7.67
N VAL A 45 4.23 -6.23 -7.21
CA VAL A 45 3.90 -6.28 -5.78
C VAL A 45 4.60 -7.43 -5.04
N THR A 46 4.79 -8.58 -5.67
CA THR A 46 5.44 -9.75 -5.02
C THR A 46 6.93 -9.57 -4.74
N GLU A 47 7.58 -8.58 -5.34
CA GLU A 47 8.98 -8.23 -5.04
C GLU A 47 9.12 -7.43 -3.73
N LEU A 48 8.01 -6.98 -3.13
CA LEU A 48 8.05 -6.40 -1.80
C LEU A 48 8.41 -7.48 -0.77
N VAL A 49 9.50 -7.26 -0.02
CA VAL A 49 9.95 -8.18 1.03
C VAL A 49 9.67 -7.61 2.43
N MET A 50 9.72 -6.29 2.57
CA MET A 50 9.70 -5.62 3.87
C MET A 50 8.29 -5.17 4.27
N GLY A 51 8.00 -5.27 5.57
CA GLY A 51 6.70 -4.84 6.11
C GLY A 51 5.60 -5.90 5.99
N ARG A 52 5.94 -7.19 6.09
CA ARG A 52 4.97 -8.30 6.06
C ARG A 52 3.89 -8.14 4.96
N PRO A 53 4.29 -8.06 3.68
CA PRO A 53 3.36 -7.87 2.59
C PRO A 53 2.35 -9.03 2.52
N HIS A 54 1.05 -8.72 2.48
CA HIS A 54 0.00 -9.73 2.41
C HIS A 54 -1.29 -9.20 1.76
N PRO A 55 -2.03 -10.05 1.03
CA PRO A 55 -3.38 -9.71 0.57
C PRO A 55 -4.35 -9.65 1.75
N LEU A 56 -5.35 -8.78 1.66
CA LEU A 56 -6.46 -8.70 2.60
C LEU A 56 -7.64 -9.57 2.17
N THR A 57 -8.48 -9.91 3.13
CA THR A 57 -9.64 -10.80 2.97
C THR A 57 -10.91 -10.13 3.51
N GLY A 58 -12.07 -10.79 3.33
CA GLY A 58 -13.36 -10.27 3.79
C GLY A 58 -13.78 -9.00 3.07
N ASP A 59 -14.23 -7.99 3.82
CA ASP A 59 -14.70 -6.70 3.27
C ASP A 59 -13.61 -5.90 2.54
N ARG A 60 -12.35 -6.28 2.74
CA ARG A 60 -11.18 -5.69 2.08
C ARG A 60 -10.54 -6.63 1.05
N ALA A 61 -11.26 -7.68 0.64
CA ALA A 61 -10.81 -8.55 -0.45
C ALA A 61 -10.52 -7.72 -1.71
N GLY A 62 -9.37 -7.95 -2.32
CA GLY A 62 -8.87 -7.16 -3.45
C GLY A 62 -7.84 -6.09 -3.08
N GLU A 63 -7.58 -5.90 -1.79
CA GLU A 63 -6.55 -5.01 -1.28
C GLU A 63 -5.31 -5.75 -0.77
N PHE A 64 -4.22 -5.02 -0.58
CA PHE A 64 -2.93 -5.53 -0.13
C PHE A 64 -2.31 -4.58 0.88
N ALA A 65 -1.76 -5.13 1.96
CA ALA A 65 -1.22 -4.35 3.05
C ALA A 65 0.28 -4.59 3.26
N VAL A 66 0.96 -3.52 3.66
CA VAL A 66 2.29 -3.58 4.26
C VAL A 66 2.29 -2.85 5.62
N ASP A 67 2.90 -3.48 6.60
CA ASP A 67 3.01 -3.00 7.97
C ASP A 67 3.89 -1.76 8.07
N LEU A 68 3.42 -0.82 8.88
CA LEU A 68 4.16 0.35 9.35
C LEU A 68 4.53 0.18 10.84
N GLU A 69 3.99 1.01 11.73
CA GLU A 69 4.28 1.02 13.17
C GLU A 69 2.97 0.89 13.95
N GLY A 70 2.97 0.11 15.04
CA GLY A 70 1.87 0.08 16.01
C GLY A 70 0.51 -0.28 15.41
N GLY A 71 0.43 -1.35 14.60
CA GLY A 71 -0.82 -1.79 13.95
C GLY A 71 -1.20 -1.01 12.69
N THR A 72 -0.60 0.18 12.49
CA THR A 72 -0.83 0.98 11.29
C THR A 72 -0.24 0.29 10.06
N ARG A 73 -0.99 0.32 8.96
CA ARG A 73 -0.61 -0.27 7.67
C ARG A 73 -0.82 0.72 6.53
N LEU A 74 0.01 0.59 5.52
CA LEU A 74 -0.22 1.16 4.20
C LEU A 74 -0.99 0.12 3.38
N VAL A 75 -2.15 0.49 2.87
CA VAL A 75 -3.00 -0.40 2.09
C VAL A 75 -3.27 0.17 0.71
N PHE A 76 -3.16 -0.69 -0.30
CA PHE A 76 -3.35 -0.35 -1.70
C PHE A 76 -4.09 -1.47 -2.43
N LYS A 77 -4.59 -1.14 -3.62
CA LYS A 77 -5.24 -2.07 -4.56
C LYS A 77 -4.54 -2.00 -5.92
N PRO A 78 -4.66 -3.02 -6.80
CA PRO A 78 -4.14 -2.92 -8.16
C PRO A 78 -4.81 -1.77 -8.92
N ASP A 79 -4.03 -1.10 -9.76
CA ASP A 79 -4.45 0.01 -10.63
C ASP A 79 -4.10 -0.28 -12.10
N ASN A 80 -3.90 -1.56 -12.42
CA ASN A 80 -3.67 -2.06 -13.77
C ASN A 80 -4.98 -2.07 -14.58
N GLU A 81 -4.91 -1.78 -15.88
CA GLU A 81 -6.04 -1.90 -16.81
C GLU A 81 -5.69 -2.88 -17.95
N PRO A 82 -6.26 -4.11 -17.98
CA PRO A 82 -7.12 -4.72 -16.97
C PRO A 82 -6.36 -5.18 -15.71
N ILE A 83 -7.09 -5.43 -14.61
CA ILE A 83 -6.53 -6.03 -13.40
C ILE A 83 -6.08 -7.46 -13.70
N PRO A 84 -4.82 -7.84 -13.41
CA PRO A 84 -4.34 -9.19 -13.66
C PRO A 84 -4.97 -10.18 -12.68
N LEU A 85 -5.58 -11.24 -13.21
CA LEU A 85 -6.23 -12.29 -12.42
C LEU A 85 -5.58 -13.65 -12.69
N ASN A 86 -5.59 -14.51 -11.68
CA ASN A 86 -5.33 -15.93 -11.78
C ASN A 86 -6.55 -16.65 -12.39
N GLU A 87 -6.39 -17.94 -12.73
CA GLU A 87 -7.48 -18.77 -13.27
C GLU A 87 -8.69 -18.88 -12.34
N ASP A 88 -8.48 -18.77 -11.02
CA ASP A 88 -9.52 -18.82 -9.99
C ASP A 88 -10.21 -17.45 -9.75
N GLY A 89 -9.82 -16.41 -10.50
CA GLY A 89 -10.35 -15.06 -10.37
C GLY A 89 -9.74 -14.23 -9.24
N SER A 90 -8.79 -14.77 -8.46
CA SER A 90 -8.00 -13.97 -7.51
C SER A 90 -7.01 -13.06 -8.24
N ILE A 91 -6.57 -11.96 -7.60
CA ILE A 91 -5.58 -11.06 -8.19
C ILE A 91 -4.23 -11.75 -8.29
N ASP A 92 -3.62 -11.72 -9.48
CA ASP A 92 -2.24 -12.15 -9.67
C ASP A 92 -1.28 -11.02 -9.30
N TRP A 93 -0.95 -10.93 -8.00
CA TRP A 93 -0.05 -9.91 -7.46
C TRP A 93 1.35 -9.94 -8.07
N SER A 94 1.76 -11.04 -8.72
CA SER A 94 3.05 -11.12 -9.43
C SER A 94 3.08 -10.30 -10.71
N LYS A 95 1.89 -9.91 -11.22
CA LYS A 95 1.72 -9.10 -12.43
C LYS A 95 1.16 -7.69 -12.14
N VAL A 96 0.97 -7.32 -10.87
CA VAL A 96 0.51 -5.98 -10.49
C VAL A 96 1.68 -5.01 -10.54
N THR A 97 1.64 -4.09 -11.51
CA THR A 97 2.69 -3.10 -11.81
C THR A 97 2.23 -1.65 -11.61
N ALA A 98 0.97 -1.45 -11.23
CA ALA A 98 0.41 -0.16 -10.85
C ALA A 98 -0.47 -0.36 -9.62
N VAL A 99 -0.37 0.53 -8.65
CA VAL A 99 -1.14 0.45 -7.40
C VAL A 99 -1.76 1.78 -7.03
N CYS A 100 -2.96 1.71 -6.46
CA CYS A 100 -3.66 2.86 -5.89
C CYS A 100 -3.65 2.74 -4.37
N ILE A 101 -3.03 3.69 -3.67
CA ILE A 101 -3.05 3.76 -2.20
C ILE A 101 -4.44 4.21 -1.77
N VAL A 102 -5.11 3.38 -0.97
CA VAL A 102 -6.52 3.59 -0.56
C VAL A 102 -6.69 3.80 0.93
N PHE A 103 -5.70 3.45 1.76
CA PHE A 103 -5.81 3.62 3.21
C PHE A 103 -4.44 3.65 3.90
N ILE A 104 -4.33 4.46 4.96
CA ILE A 104 -3.21 4.45 5.91
C ILE A 104 -3.78 4.57 7.33
N GLY A 105 -3.58 3.55 8.15
CA GLY A 105 -4.09 3.52 9.53
C GLY A 105 -4.14 2.11 10.10
N ASP A 106 -4.68 1.98 11.30
CA ASP A 106 -5.15 0.69 11.81
C ASP A 106 -6.59 0.46 11.35
N TYR A 107 -6.89 -0.76 10.94
CA TYR A 107 -8.20 -1.18 10.43
C TYR A 107 -8.71 -2.44 11.15
N HIS A 108 -8.05 -2.86 12.22
CA HIS A 108 -8.54 -3.91 13.12
C HIS A 108 -9.36 -3.37 14.31
N ASP A 109 -9.59 -2.06 14.35
CA ASP A 109 -10.48 -1.41 15.32
C ASP A 109 -11.94 -1.43 14.87
#